data_AF-A0A644WRC8-F1
#
_entry.id   AF-A0A644WRC8-F1
#
_cell.length_a   1.000
_cell.length_b   1.000
_cell.length_c   1.000
_cell.angle_alpha   90.00
_cell.angle_beta   90.00
_cell.angle_gamma   90.00
#
_symmetry.space_group_name_H-M   'P 1'
#
loop_
_entity.id
_entity.type
_entity.pdbx_description
1 polymer ?
#
loop_
_entity_poly.entity_id
_entity_poly.type
_entity_poly.pdbx_seq_one_letter_code
_entity_poly.pdbx_strand_id
1 'polypeptide(L)'
;MNQTYYDSGVPILPAASNVFMTIASIAASLLSFYSLLIWLRIVLTWIRIPGQLQENPLAALLGKIVDPYLAWFRGISSLRRSRLDLTPLVALAVLSVVQSMLRLYGSYGSLTVGMVVALVLQTLWSYLLSPVFWFLIILLGIRLVFCYKRSPGVIGYISMLDSMIGGVLNWVQNLFYPKKSINDRQLIITSLVFFIAAYIGSSLLLRFMVGFFAKLGF
;
A
#
# COMPACT_ATOMS: atom_id res chain seq x y z
N MET A 1 44.68 41.47 32.99
CA MET A 1 44.34 41.01 34.34
C MET A 1 42.83 41.18 34.55
N ASN A 2 42.23 40.13 35.10
CA ASN A 2 40.87 40.02 35.68
C ASN A 2 39.72 39.56 34.77
N GLN A 3 39.62 38.23 34.71
CA GLN A 3 38.38 37.46 34.65
C GLN A 3 37.46 37.80 35.85
N THR A 4 36.14 37.90 35.63
CA THR A 4 35.12 37.31 36.52
C THR A 4 33.72 37.34 35.88
N TYR A 5 33.28 36.16 35.44
CA TYR A 5 31.99 35.53 35.74
C TYR A 5 30.70 36.40 35.74
N TYR A 6 29.96 36.36 34.62
CA TYR A 6 28.50 36.28 34.64
C TYR A 6 28.06 35.19 33.66
N ASP A 7 27.90 34.01 34.24
CA ASP A 7 27.01 32.96 33.75
C ASP A 7 25.57 33.46 33.97
N SER A 8 24.85 33.79 32.89
CA SER A 8 23.37 33.87 32.92
C SER A 8 22.81 33.89 31.51
N GLY A 9 22.24 32.75 31.12
CA GLY A 9 21.16 32.71 30.13
C GLY A 9 21.62 32.77 28.69
N VAL A 10 22.24 31.69 28.21
CA VAL A 10 21.88 31.23 26.86
C VAL A 10 20.35 31.15 26.86
N PRO A 11 19.63 31.90 26.02
CA PRO A 11 18.24 31.58 25.77
C PRO A 11 18.28 30.28 24.98
N ILE A 12 18.34 29.15 25.69
CA ILE A 12 17.75 27.93 25.18
C ILE A 12 16.26 28.25 25.21
N LEU A 13 15.80 28.88 24.14
CA LEU A 13 14.42 28.78 23.73
C LEU A 13 14.34 27.38 23.11
N PRO A 14 13.91 26.31 23.82
CA PRO A 14 13.24 25.26 23.10
C PRO A 14 12.02 25.96 22.51
N ALA A 15 12.06 26.16 21.19
CA ALA A 15 10.91 26.54 20.38
C ALA A 15 9.68 25.86 21.00
N ALA A 16 8.67 26.66 21.38
CA ALA A 16 7.46 26.16 22.01
C ALA A 16 6.82 25.10 21.12
N SER A 17 7.24 23.84 21.29
CA SER A 17 6.57 22.68 20.76
C SER A 17 5.31 22.59 21.58
N ASN A 18 4.20 23.07 20.99
CA ASN A 18 2.90 22.96 21.63
C ASN A 18 2.74 21.50 22.07
N VAL A 19 2.42 21.25 23.34
CA VAL A 19 2.37 19.89 23.90
C VAL A 19 1.55 18.94 23.00
N PHE A 20 0.50 19.48 22.35
CA PHE A 20 -0.31 18.81 21.35
C PHE A 20 0.46 18.31 20.11
N MET A 21 1.42 19.07 19.60
CA MET A 21 2.29 18.69 18.49
C MET A 21 3.21 17.53 18.89
N THR A 22 3.77 17.59 20.10
CA THR A 22 4.62 16.53 20.66
C THR A 22 3.82 15.25 20.89
N ILE A 23 2.61 15.34 21.42
CA ILE A 23 1.71 14.19 21.58
C ILE A 23 1.39 13.57 20.21
N ALA A 24 1.10 14.39 19.20
CA ALA A 24 0.77 13.91 17.86
C ALA A 24 1.96 13.22 17.17
N SER A 25 3.17 13.73 17.33
CA SER A 25 4.38 13.09 16.79
C SER A 25 4.70 11.77 17.49
N ILE A 26 4.53 11.69 18.81
CA ILE A 26 4.65 10.44 19.58
C ILE A 26 3.60 9.43 19.13
N ALA A 27 2.34 9.83 19.02
CA ALA A 27 1.26 8.96 18.54
C ALA A 27 1.55 8.46 17.12
N ALA A 28 2.03 9.32 16.22
CA ALA A 28 2.43 8.91 14.88
C ALA A 28 3.64 7.94 14.86
N SER A 29 4.54 8.03 15.82
CA SER A 29 5.63 7.06 16.00
C SER A 29 5.07 5.70 16.44
N LEU A 30 4.15 5.69 17.40
CA LEU A 30 3.48 4.47 17.87
C LEU A 30 2.66 3.80 16.77
N LEU A 31 1.94 4.57 15.96
CA LEU A 31 1.23 4.08 14.77
C LEU A 31 2.19 3.46 13.72
N SER A 32 3.40 4.00 13.60
CA SER A 32 4.44 3.44 12.72
C SER A 32 4.93 2.08 13.21
N PHE A 33 5.11 1.95 14.52
CA PHE A 33 5.46 0.69 15.14
C PHE A 33 4.32 -0.32 14.99
N TYR A 34 3.07 0.10 15.20
CA TYR A 34 1.90 -0.75 14.99
C TYR A 34 1.77 -1.21 13.54
N SER A 35 2.04 -0.34 12.56
CA SER A 35 2.07 -0.70 11.14
C SER A 35 3.11 -1.81 10.84
N LEU A 36 4.28 -1.75 11.49
CA LEU A 36 5.31 -2.78 11.38
C LEU A 36 4.82 -4.12 11.93
N LEU A 37 4.10 -4.14 13.05
CA LEU A 37 3.51 -5.36 13.62
C LEU A 37 2.48 -6.00 12.67
N ILE A 38 1.66 -5.19 11.99
CA ILE A 38 0.71 -5.69 10.99
C ILE A 38 1.46 -6.30 9.80
N TRP A 39 2.51 -5.64 9.31
CA TRP A 39 3.39 -6.19 8.27
C TRP A 39 4.01 -7.53 8.68
N LEU A 40 4.53 -7.62 9.90
CA LEU A 40 5.10 -8.85 10.44
C LEU A 40 4.06 -9.97 10.52
N ARG A 41 2.83 -9.66 10.95
CA ARG A 41 1.71 -10.62 10.94
C ARG A 41 1.40 -11.11 9.53
N ILE A 42 1.33 -10.22 8.52
CA ILE A 42 1.07 -10.62 7.13
C ILE A 42 2.15 -11.58 6.65
N VAL A 43 3.42 -11.22 6.82
CA VAL A 43 4.57 -12.05 6.42
C VAL A 43 4.53 -13.41 7.11
N LEU A 44 4.30 -13.45 8.43
CA LEU A 44 4.21 -14.71 9.19
C LEU A 44 3.00 -15.56 8.81
N THR A 45 1.86 -14.95 8.46
CA THR A 45 0.69 -15.71 7.98
C THR A 45 0.87 -16.28 6.58
N TRP A 46 1.67 -15.63 5.74
CA TRP A 46 1.95 -16.07 4.38
C TRP A 46 3.08 -17.11 4.33
N ILE A 47 4.08 -16.97 5.20
CA ILE A 47 5.14 -17.98 5.41
C ILE A 47 4.57 -19.08 6.33
N ARG A 48 3.75 -19.96 5.77
CA ARG A 48 3.39 -21.22 6.43
C ARG A 48 4.59 -22.16 6.33
N ILE A 49 5.34 -22.32 7.43
CA ILE A 49 6.46 -23.26 7.50
C ILE A 49 5.86 -24.69 7.40
N PRO A 50 6.22 -25.48 6.37
CA PRO A 50 5.71 -26.85 6.25
C PRO A 50 6.22 -27.69 7.43
N GLY A 51 5.29 -28.27 8.19
CA GLY A 51 5.59 -29.11 9.37
C GLY A 51 5.10 -28.55 10.73
N GLN A 52 4.63 -27.30 10.80
CA GLN A 52 3.95 -26.81 12.01
C GLN A 52 2.44 -27.09 11.95
N LEU A 53 1.98 -27.99 12.82
CA LEU A 53 0.54 -28.28 13.06
C LEU A 53 -0.14 -27.19 13.91
N GLN A 54 0.65 -26.36 14.61
CA GLN A 54 0.19 -25.27 15.46
C GLN A 54 0.65 -23.92 14.89
N GLU A 55 -0.17 -22.88 15.04
CA GLU A 55 0.22 -21.51 14.70
C GLU A 55 1.49 -21.11 15.46
N ASN A 56 2.42 -20.45 14.77
CA ASN A 56 3.64 -19.91 15.37
C ASN A 56 3.27 -19.04 16.59
N PRO A 57 3.86 -19.26 17.78
CA PRO A 57 3.51 -18.50 19.00
C PRO A 57 3.68 -16.99 18.84
N LEU A 58 4.62 -16.55 17.99
CA LEU A 58 4.77 -15.13 17.65
C LEU A 58 3.62 -14.62 16.78
N ALA A 59 3.14 -15.44 15.84
CA ALA A 59 1.97 -15.11 15.02
C ALA A 59 0.69 -15.06 15.87
N ALA A 60 0.54 -15.95 16.85
CA ALA A 60 -0.58 -15.94 17.79
C ALA A 60 -0.55 -14.70 18.72
N LEU A 61 0.63 -14.32 19.22
CA LEU A 61 0.81 -13.11 20.03
C LEU A 61 0.53 -11.84 19.23
N LEU A 62 1.10 -11.74 18.02
CA LEU A 62 0.81 -10.64 17.08
C LEU A 62 -0.66 -10.61 16.71
N GLY A 63 -1.29 -11.78 16.54
CA GLY A 63 -2.71 -11.94 16.32
C GLY A 63 -3.53 -11.29 17.42
N LYS A 64 -3.23 -11.55 18.70
CA LYS A 64 -3.94 -10.90 19.82
C LYS A 64 -3.89 -9.37 19.79
N ILE A 65 -2.79 -8.79 19.31
CA ILE A 65 -2.56 -7.34 19.28
C ILE A 65 -3.17 -6.70 18.01
N VAL A 66 -3.13 -7.40 16.89
CA VAL A 66 -3.49 -6.87 15.56
C VAL A 66 -4.90 -7.27 15.12
N ASP A 67 -5.38 -8.46 15.48
CA ASP A 67 -6.70 -8.97 15.14
C ASP A 67 -7.87 -8.05 15.55
N PRO A 68 -7.90 -7.42 16.75
CA PRO A 68 -9.01 -6.54 17.09
C PRO A 68 -9.13 -5.35 16.14
N TYR A 69 -8.02 -4.81 15.62
CA TYR A 69 -8.03 -3.77 14.59
C TYR A 69 -8.48 -4.34 13.24
N LEU A 70 -7.94 -5.49 12.84
CA LEU A 70 -8.32 -6.14 11.58
C LEU A 70 -9.79 -6.59 11.54
N ALA A 71 -10.40 -6.86 12.70
CA ALA A 71 -11.80 -7.24 12.81
C ALA A 71 -12.76 -6.20 12.22
N TRP A 72 -12.43 -4.91 12.31
CA TRP A 72 -13.20 -3.82 11.70
C TRP A 72 -13.23 -3.90 10.17
N PHE A 73 -12.22 -4.53 9.56
CA PHE A 73 -12.09 -4.69 8.11
C PHE A 73 -12.51 -6.09 7.63
N ARG A 74 -12.79 -7.04 8.55
CA ARG A 74 -13.22 -8.42 8.20
C ARG A 74 -14.56 -8.48 7.46
N GLY A 75 -15.40 -7.44 7.58
CA GLY A 75 -16.67 -7.33 6.85
C GLY A 75 -16.51 -7.16 5.33
N ILE A 76 -15.32 -6.79 4.84
CA ILE A 76 -15.06 -6.60 3.41
C ILE A 76 -14.74 -7.96 2.76
N SER A 77 -15.76 -8.81 2.66
CA SER A 77 -15.63 -10.17 2.11
C SER A 77 -15.19 -10.20 0.64
N SER A 78 -15.43 -9.12 -0.12
CA SER A 78 -15.01 -8.98 -1.52
C SER A 78 -13.49 -8.97 -1.73
N LEU A 79 -12.69 -8.70 -0.70
CA LEU A 79 -11.22 -8.67 -0.76
C LEU A 79 -10.58 -10.02 -0.38
N ARG A 80 -11.41 -11.03 -0.11
CA ARG A 80 -11.00 -12.35 0.35
C ARG A 80 -11.04 -13.33 -0.80
N ARG A 81 -9.90 -13.56 -1.48
CA ARG A 81 -9.85 -14.47 -2.65
C ARG A 81 -9.10 -15.75 -2.28
N SER A 82 -9.86 -16.78 -1.87
CA SER A 82 -9.50 -18.19 -1.62
C SER A 82 -8.27 -18.51 -0.73
N ARG A 83 -7.09 -17.93 -1.03
CA ARG A 83 -5.84 -18.10 -0.28
C ARG A 83 -5.13 -16.78 0.07
N LEU A 84 -5.57 -15.66 -0.49
CA LEU A 84 -4.99 -14.33 -0.25
C LEU A 84 -6.05 -13.42 0.37
N ASP A 85 -5.87 -13.13 1.66
CA ASP A 85 -6.68 -12.14 2.39
C ASP A 85 -6.01 -10.77 2.20
N LEU A 86 -6.59 -9.89 1.36
CA LEU A 86 -6.08 -8.53 1.13
C LEU A 86 -6.56 -7.53 2.19
N THR A 87 -7.43 -7.96 3.10
CA THR A 87 -7.96 -7.16 4.22
C THR A 87 -6.87 -6.48 5.07
N PRO A 88 -5.75 -7.15 5.44
CA PRO A 88 -4.67 -6.52 6.19
C PRO A 88 -3.98 -5.38 5.43
N LEU A 89 -3.94 -5.44 4.10
CA LEU A 89 -3.34 -4.39 3.27
C LEU A 89 -4.19 -3.10 3.29
N VAL A 90 -5.51 -3.25 3.25
CA VAL A 90 -6.44 -2.12 3.40
C VAL A 90 -6.36 -1.52 4.79
N ALA A 91 -6.29 -2.36 5.82
CA ALA A 91 -6.14 -1.91 7.20
C ALA A 91 -4.82 -1.13 7.39
N LEU A 92 -3.73 -1.57 6.76
CA LEU A 92 -2.47 -0.84 6.72
C LEU A 92 -2.60 0.51 6.01
N ALA A 93 -3.29 0.58 4.88
CA ALA A 93 -3.49 1.82 4.14
C ALA A 93 -4.27 2.85 4.97
N VAL A 94 -5.32 2.44 5.69
CA VAL A 94 -6.05 3.34 6.60
C VAL A 94 -5.17 3.80 7.75
N LEU A 95 -4.40 2.88 8.34
CA LEU A 95 -3.51 3.20 9.45
C LEU A 95 -2.42 4.20 9.05
N SER A 96 -1.84 4.05 7.85
CA SER A 96 -0.82 4.96 7.33
C SER A 96 -1.38 6.34 7.00
N VAL A 97 -2.64 6.45 6.56
CA VAL A 97 -3.34 7.74 6.42
C VAL A 97 -3.38 8.44 7.78
N VAL A 98 -3.94 7.77 8.79
CA VAL A 98 -4.11 8.31 10.15
C VAL A 98 -2.75 8.74 10.71
N GLN A 99 -1.76 7.85 10.65
CA GLN A 99 -0.40 8.13 11.08
C GLN A 99 0.15 9.41 10.44
N SER A 100 0.00 9.55 9.13
CA SER A 100 0.60 10.66 8.42
C SER A 100 -0.13 11.98 8.69
N MET A 101 -1.45 11.94 8.92
CA MET A 101 -2.19 13.10 9.43
C MET A 101 -1.66 13.56 10.80
N LEU A 102 -1.41 12.63 11.73
CA LEU A 102 -0.83 12.95 13.03
C LEU A 102 0.59 13.53 12.91
N ARG A 103 1.42 13.03 11.97
CA ARG A 103 2.75 13.61 11.70
C ARG A 103 2.67 15.03 11.16
N LEU A 104 1.76 15.28 10.21
CA LEU A 104 1.57 16.61 9.65
C LEU A 104 1.14 17.61 10.72
N TYR A 105 0.16 17.23 11.56
CA TYR A 105 -0.26 18.05 12.69
C TYR A 105 0.89 18.28 13.69
N GLY A 106 1.65 17.23 14.02
CA GLY A 106 2.80 17.30 14.91
C GLY A 106 3.96 18.14 14.40
N SER A 107 4.07 18.32 13.08
CA SER A 107 5.17 19.08 12.45
C SER A 107 4.81 20.53 12.10
N TYR A 108 3.56 20.79 11.70
CA TYR A 108 3.15 22.09 11.15
C TYR A 108 2.11 22.83 12.00
N GLY A 109 1.51 22.18 13.00
CA GLY A 109 0.53 22.80 13.92
C GLY A 109 -0.83 23.16 13.33
N SER A 110 -0.95 23.19 12.01
CA SER A 110 -2.17 23.45 11.27
C SER A 110 -2.33 22.36 10.21
N LEU A 111 -3.56 21.83 10.09
CA LEU A 111 -3.96 20.90 9.05
C LEU A 111 -4.95 21.62 8.16
N THR A 112 -4.53 22.00 6.95
CA THR A 112 -5.48 22.43 5.92
C THR A 112 -6.21 21.23 5.37
N VAL A 113 -7.48 21.41 5.01
CA VAL A 113 -8.30 20.33 4.45
C VAL A 113 -7.67 19.81 3.14
N GLY A 114 -7.06 20.71 2.37
CA GLY A 114 -6.31 20.37 1.16
C GLY A 114 -5.14 19.40 1.41
N MET A 115 -4.36 19.61 2.47
CA MET A 115 -3.27 18.69 2.84
C MET A 115 -3.78 17.31 3.25
N VAL A 116 -4.89 17.25 3.98
CA VAL A 116 -5.50 15.98 4.38
C VAL A 116 -5.96 15.19 3.17
N VAL A 117 -6.69 15.84 2.25
CA VAL A 117 -7.16 15.20 1.01
C VAL A 117 -5.99 14.73 0.15
N ALA A 118 -4.97 15.57 -0.02
CA ALA A 118 -3.76 15.22 -0.77
C ALA A 118 -3.05 14.00 -0.16
N LEU A 119 -2.98 13.94 1.17
CA LEU A 119 -2.37 12.83 1.88
C LEU A 119 -3.17 11.53 1.75
N VAL A 120 -4.49 11.61 1.88
CA VAL A 120 -5.38 10.46 1.70
C VAL A 120 -5.23 9.90 0.29
N LEU A 121 -5.28 10.76 -0.73
CA LEU A 121 -5.09 10.36 -2.14
C LEU A 121 -3.73 9.70 -2.35
N GLN A 122 -2.64 10.32 -1.85
CA GLN A 122 -1.29 9.80 -1.99
C GLN A 122 -1.13 8.43 -1.30
N THR A 123 -1.70 8.27 -0.11
CA THR A 123 -1.63 7.03 0.66
C THR A 123 -2.44 5.92 0.00
N LEU A 124 -3.68 6.20 -0.43
CA LEU A 124 -4.51 5.24 -1.16
C LEU A 124 -3.81 4.79 -2.45
N TRP A 125 -3.16 5.71 -3.17
CA TRP A 125 -2.36 5.37 -4.33
C TRP A 125 -1.20 4.43 -3.99
N SER A 126 -0.39 4.79 -2.99
CA SER A 126 0.84 4.06 -2.67
C SER A 126 0.59 2.66 -2.12
N TYR A 127 -0.46 2.48 -1.31
CA TYR A 127 -0.71 1.22 -0.61
C TYR A 127 -1.78 0.34 -1.26
N LEU A 128 -2.72 0.91 -2.02
CA LEU A 128 -3.79 0.13 -2.66
C LEU A 128 -3.58 0.02 -4.17
N LEU A 129 -3.52 1.15 -4.88
CA LEU A 129 -3.54 1.14 -6.34
C LEU A 129 -2.18 0.68 -6.93
N SER A 130 -1.08 1.28 -6.49
CA SER A 130 0.25 1.01 -7.03
C SER A 130 0.66 -0.47 -6.89
N PRO A 131 0.51 -1.14 -5.73
CA PRO A 131 0.85 -2.55 -5.60
C PRO A 131 -0.01 -3.46 -6.49
N VAL A 132 -1.30 -3.13 -6.69
CA VAL A 132 -2.19 -3.89 -7.57
C VAL A 132 -1.74 -3.77 -9.04
N PHE A 133 -1.37 -2.58 -9.50
CA PHE A 133 -0.81 -2.39 -10.84
C PHE A 133 0.48 -3.20 -11.02
N TRP A 134 1.42 -3.10 -10.09
CA TRP A 134 2.67 -3.86 -10.14
C TRP A 134 2.43 -5.37 -10.14
N PHE A 135 1.53 -5.85 -9.29
CA PHE A 135 1.15 -7.27 -9.26
C PHE A 135 0.61 -7.73 -10.61
N LEU A 136 -0.33 -6.99 -11.21
CA LEU A 136 -0.88 -7.32 -12.53
C LEU A 136 0.18 -7.27 -13.64
N ILE A 137 1.04 -6.26 -13.65
CA ILE A 137 2.13 -6.11 -14.62
C ILE A 137 3.11 -7.28 -14.51
N ILE A 138 3.49 -7.68 -13.29
CA ILE A 138 4.38 -8.82 -13.05
C ILE A 138 3.74 -10.12 -13.54
N LEU A 139 2.48 -10.38 -13.20
CA LEU A 139 1.77 -11.59 -13.65
C LEU A 139 1.66 -11.64 -15.18
N LEU A 140 1.33 -10.52 -15.83
CA LEU A 140 1.29 -10.41 -17.28
C LEU A 140 2.67 -10.62 -17.91
N GLY A 141 3.74 -10.09 -17.29
CA GLY A 141 5.12 -10.30 -17.72
C GLY A 141 5.54 -11.77 -17.63
N ILE A 142 5.26 -12.44 -16.52
CA ILE A 142 5.53 -13.88 -16.35
C ILE A 142 4.74 -14.68 -17.39
N ARG A 143 3.45 -14.36 -17.58
CA ARG A 143 2.61 -15.02 -18.59
C ARG A 143 3.17 -14.83 -20.00
N LEU A 144 3.66 -13.63 -20.33
CA LEU A 144 4.29 -13.36 -21.63
C LEU A 144 5.53 -14.23 -21.84
N VAL A 145 6.38 -14.40 -20.83
CA VAL A 145 7.56 -15.29 -20.91
C VAL A 145 7.14 -16.74 -21.18
N PHE A 146 6.11 -17.24 -20.50
CA PHE A 146 5.61 -18.60 -20.73
C PHE A 146 4.96 -18.79 -22.11
N CYS A 147 4.42 -17.74 -22.73
CA CYS A 147 3.96 -17.81 -24.12
C CYS A 147 5.11 -18.06 -25.12
N TYR A 148 6.33 -17.62 -24.81
CA TYR A 148 7.51 -17.87 -25.65
C TYR A 148 8.20 -19.21 -25.34
N LYS A 149 8.16 -19.68 -24.09
CA LYS A 149 8.79 -20.94 -23.66
C LYS A 149 7.74 -22.00 -23.29
N ARG A 150 6.98 -22.47 -24.30
CA ARG A 150 5.92 -23.46 -24.09
C ARG A 150 6.52 -24.87 -23.96
N SER A 151 6.54 -25.40 -22.73
CA SER A 151 6.93 -26.78 -22.40
C SER A 151 5.76 -27.51 -21.73
N PRO A 152 5.64 -28.85 -21.79
CA PRO A 152 4.55 -29.59 -21.17
C PRO A 152 4.35 -29.28 -19.67
N GLY A 153 5.43 -29.03 -18.92
CA GLY A 153 5.35 -28.62 -17.51
C GLY A 153 4.84 -27.19 -17.28
N VAL A 154 4.82 -26.35 -18.32
CA VAL A 154 4.42 -24.92 -18.25
C VAL A 154 2.91 -24.74 -18.37
N ILE A 155 2.19 -25.71 -18.94
CA ILE A 155 0.74 -25.62 -19.17
C ILE A 155 -0.04 -25.45 -17.86
N GLY A 156 0.36 -26.17 -16.80
CA GLY A 156 -0.23 -26.01 -15.46
C GLY A 156 -0.06 -24.60 -14.92
N TYR A 157 1.15 -24.03 -15.02
CA TYR A 157 1.42 -22.66 -14.57
C TYR A 157 0.65 -21.61 -15.40
N ILE A 158 0.50 -21.82 -16.71
CA ILE A 158 -0.33 -20.97 -17.56
C ILE A 158 -1.78 -21.00 -17.07
N SER A 159 -2.38 -22.18 -16.87
CA SER A 159 -3.77 -22.28 -16.40
C SER A 159 -4.01 -21.61 -15.03
N MET A 160 -3.03 -21.67 -14.12
CA MET A 160 -3.07 -20.97 -12.85
C MET A 160 -3.04 -19.45 -13.05
N LEU A 161 -2.12 -18.94 -13.88
CA LEU A 161 -2.07 -17.50 -14.22
C LEU A 161 -3.38 -17.04 -14.87
N ASP A 162 -3.93 -17.83 -15.79
CA ASP A 162 -5.19 -17.57 -16.49
C ASP A 162 -6.37 -17.47 -15.52
N SER A 163 -6.42 -18.27 -14.47
CA SER A 163 -7.46 -18.12 -13.44
C SER A 163 -7.35 -16.81 -12.66
N MET A 164 -6.12 -16.30 -12.48
CA MET A 164 -5.86 -15.07 -11.72
C MET A 164 -6.12 -13.81 -12.55
N ILE A 165 -5.74 -13.83 -13.83
CA ILE A 165 -5.81 -12.64 -14.72
C ILE A 165 -6.86 -12.75 -15.82
N GLY A 166 -7.56 -13.88 -15.97
CA GLY A 166 -8.47 -14.13 -17.09
C GLY A 166 -9.60 -13.11 -17.19
N GLY A 167 -10.20 -12.73 -16.05
CA GLY A 167 -11.21 -11.66 -16.03
C GLY A 167 -10.66 -10.32 -16.53
N VAL A 168 -9.41 -10.01 -16.18
CA VAL A 168 -8.72 -8.78 -16.60
C VAL A 168 -8.42 -8.83 -18.10
N LEU A 169 -7.91 -9.95 -18.61
CA LEU A 169 -7.65 -10.12 -20.05
C LEU A 169 -8.92 -10.04 -20.89
N ASN A 170 -10.00 -10.66 -20.44
CA ASN A 170 -11.29 -10.59 -21.14
C ASN A 170 -11.83 -9.15 -21.18
N TRP A 171 -11.64 -8.41 -20.10
CA TRP A 171 -12.02 -7.00 -20.04
C TRP A 171 -11.21 -6.15 -21.04
N VAL A 172 -9.89 -6.36 -21.10
CA VAL A 172 -9.02 -5.69 -22.09
C VAL A 172 -9.37 -6.12 -23.51
N GLN A 173 -9.65 -7.41 -23.74
CA GLN A 173 -10.07 -7.92 -25.05
C GLN A 173 -11.35 -7.25 -25.52
N ASN A 174 -12.36 -7.15 -24.65
CA ASN A 174 -13.62 -6.50 -24.97
C ASN A 174 -13.45 -5.00 -25.23
N LEU A 175 -12.47 -4.36 -24.58
CA LEU A 175 -12.19 -2.93 -24.75
C LEU A 175 -11.50 -2.62 -26.07
N PHE A 176 -10.47 -3.38 -26.46
CA PHE A 176 -9.66 -3.09 -27.66
C PHE A 176 -10.06 -3.90 -28.89
N TYR A 177 -10.65 -5.07 -28.71
CA TYR A 177 -10.89 -6.04 -29.77
C TYR A 177 -12.26 -6.72 -29.64
N PRO A 178 -13.35 -5.94 -29.57
CA PRO A 178 -14.68 -6.50 -29.46
C PRO A 178 -14.97 -7.46 -30.63
N LYS A 179 -15.49 -8.65 -30.30
CA LYS A 179 -15.95 -9.68 -31.26
C LYS A 179 -14.87 -10.21 -32.22
N LYS A 180 -13.58 -10.09 -31.90
CA LYS A 180 -12.47 -10.65 -32.71
C LYS A 180 -11.77 -11.80 -31.96
N SER A 181 -11.45 -12.88 -32.67
CA SER A 181 -10.55 -13.93 -32.18
C SER A 181 -9.11 -13.50 -32.41
N ILE A 182 -8.39 -13.23 -31.33
CA ILE A 182 -7.00 -12.77 -31.37
C ILE A 182 -6.09 -13.90 -30.93
N ASN A 183 -4.87 -13.90 -31.45
CA ASN A 183 -3.79 -14.70 -30.91
C ASN A 183 -3.49 -14.30 -29.45
N ASP A 184 -3.41 -15.29 -28.54
CA ASP A 184 -3.12 -15.09 -27.11
C ASP A 184 -1.94 -14.16 -26.84
N ARG A 185 -0.88 -14.28 -27.67
CA ARG A 185 0.33 -13.45 -27.53
C ARG A 185 0.03 -11.98 -27.68
N GLN A 186 -0.77 -11.63 -28.68
CA GLN A 186 -1.13 -10.24 -28.96
C GLN A 186 -2.01 -9.67 -27.86
N LEU A 187 -2.97 -10.45 -27.34
CA LEU A 187 -3.83 -10.04 -26.23
C LEU A 187 -3.03 -9.74 -24.95
N ILE A 188 -2.06 -10.61 -24.61
CA ILE A 188 -1.21 -10.43 -23.42
C ILE A 188 -0.34 -9.18 -23.58
N ILE A 189 0.27 -8.98 -24.76
CA ILE A 189 1.10 -7.79 -25.02
C ILE A 189 0.26 -6.51 -24.91
N THR A 190 -0.92 -6.47 -25.54
CA THR A 190 -1.79 -5.28 -25.44
C THR A 190 -2.24 -5.02 -24.01
N SER A 191 -2.54 -6.08 -23.25
CA SER A 191 -2.92 -5.93 -21.84
C SER A 191 -1.75 -5.40 -21.01
N LEU A 192 -0.53 -5.93 -21.21
CA LEU A 192 0.67 -5.47 -20.52
C LEU A 192 0.94 -3.99 -20.80
N VAL A 193 0.95 -3.60 -22.07
CA VAL A 193 1.16 -2.20 -22.49
C VAL A 193 0.08 -1.30 -21.92
N PHE A 194 -1.19 -1.73 -21.98
CA PHE A 194 -2.31 -0.99 -21.41
C PHE A 194 -2.15 -0.74 -19.91
N PHE A 195 -1.82 -1.77 -19.11
CA PHE A 195 -1.66 -1.60 -17.66
C PHE A 195 -0.45 -0.74 -17.28
N ILE A 196 0.64 -0.81 -18.04
CA ILE A 196 1.80 0.09 -17.86
C ILE A 196 1.39 1.53 -18.17
N ALA A 197 0.72 1.77 -19.30
CA ALA A 197 0.25 3.10 -19.67
C ALA A 197 -0.77 3.65 -18.67
N ALA A 198 -1.71 2.81 -18.20
CA ALA A 198 -2.69 3.17 -17.19
C ALA A 198 -2.04 3.50 -15.84
N TYR A 199 -0.99 2.77 -15.44
CA TYR A 199 -0.22 3.09 -14.24
C TYR A 199 0.45 4.46 -14.36
N ILE A 200 1.15 4.72 -15.47
CA ILE A 200 1.83 6.00 -15.71
C ILE A 200 0.81 7.14 -15.72
N GLY A 201 -0.26 7.01 -16.50
CA GLY A 201 -1.31 8.02 -16.61
C GLY A 201 -1.98 8.32 -15.26
N SER A 202 -2.35 7.28 -14.51
CA SER A 202 -2.96 7.44 -13.19
C SER A 202 -1.98 8.04 -12.16
N SER A 203 -0.69 7.68 -12.24
CA SER A 203 0.34 8.26 -11.37
C SER A 203 0.56 9.75 -11.63
N LEU A 204 0.50 10.16 -12.90
CA LEU A 204 0.64 11.55 -13.31
C LEU A 204 -0.58 12.37 -12.87
N LEU A 205 -1.78 11.82 -13.09
CA LEU A 205 -3.04 12.41 -12.64
C LEU A 205 -3.04 12.61 -11.11
N LEU A 206 -2.59 11.60 -10.36
CA LEU A 206 -2.47 11.70 -8.91
C LEU A 206 -1.52 12.82 -8.49
N ARG A 207 -0.32 12.89 -9.09
CA ARG A 207 0.64 13.97 -8.78
C ARG A 207 0.05 15.34 -9.03
N PHE A 208 -0.71 15.49 -10.12
CA PHE A 208 -1.43 16.70 -10.43
C PHE A 208 -2.50 17.02 -9.35
N MET A 209 -3.33 16.04 -8.98
CA MET A 209 -4.36 16.22 -7.95
C MET A 209 -3.76 16.56 -6.59
N VAL A 210 -2.74 15.82 -6.15
CA VAL A 210 -2.01 16.08 -4.89
C VAL A 210 -1.41 17.47 -4.89
N GLY A 211 -0.74 17.87 -5.99
CA GLY A 211 -0.18 19.21 -6.13
C GLY A 211 -1.25 20.32 -6.15
N PHE A 212 -2.42 20.05 -6.71
CA PHE A 212 -3.55 20.97 -6.70
C PHE A 212 -4.14 21.12 -5.30
N PHE A 213 -4.49 20.01 -4.63
CA PHE A 213 -5.07 20.04 -3.29
C PHE A 213 -4.12 20.56 -2.22
N ALA A 214 -2.82 20.28 -2.33
CA ALA A 214 -1.82 20.83 -1.40
C ALA A 214 -1.67 22.36 -1.50
N LYS A 215 -2.03 22.96 -2.64
CA LYS A 215 -2.01 24.42 -2.83
C LYS A 215 -3.30 25.11 -2.38
N LEU A 216 -4.39 24.36 -2.18
CA LEU A 216 -5.63 24.89 -1.62
C LEU A 216 -5.46 25.05 -0.11
N GLY A 217 -5.00 26.24 0.30
CA GLY A 217 -4.75 26.61 1.69
C GLY A 217 -6.03 26.99 2.48
N PHE A 218 -7.08 26.17 2.39
CA PHE A 218 -8.24 26.28 3.29
C PHE A 218 -8.06 25.32 4.47
#